data_AF-A0AAU9CUJ1-F1
#
_entry.id   AF-A0AAU9CUJ1-F1
#
_cell.length_a   1.000
_cell.length_b   1.000
_cell.length_c   1.000
_cell.angle_alpha   90.00
_cell.angle_beta   90.00
_cell.angle_gamma   90.00
#
_symmetry.space_group_name_H-M   'P 1'
#
loop_
_entity.id
_entity.type
_entity.pdbx_description
1 polymer ?
#
loop_
_entity_poly.entity_id
_entity_poly.type
_entity_poly.pdbx_seq_one_letter_code
_entity_poly.pdbx_strand_id
1 'polypeptide(L)'
;MSDEEQERPLETEAPRKVVVWLDEAVLIVMLLLSVGGAVITDFSPQDAYLYWLTMIPLFGLAAIVAGWAQARVKGEVHGYPIGALLKIQALHWGGALCTVIGVFVLHFARVLNEEAAALVMLLILGLATFLDGIRIGWRFSLTGVFLGVSAMLIALVEPFLPLVVGLAVLFIIYTIVRGRREACRLSEHA
;
A
#
# COMPACT_ATOMS: atom_id res chain seq x y z
N MET A 1 39.45 -21.22 31.07
CA MET A 1 38.96 -22.04 29.95
C MET A 1 37.60 -22.53 30.39
N SER A 2 36.59 -22.24 29.56
CA SER A 2 35.16 -22.50 29.76
C SER A 2 34.39 -21.40 30.53
N ASP A 3 33.29 -20.97 29.93
CA ASP A 3 32.13 -20.28 30.51
C ASP A 3 31.96 -18.75 30.29
N GLU A 4 32.34 -18.22 29.11
CA GLU A 4 31.85 -16.89 28.66
C GLU A 4 31.22 -16.90 27.25
N GLU A 5 31.11 -18.07 26.62
CA GLU A 5 30.50 -18.21 25.31
C GLU A 5 29.10 -18.76 25.49
N GLN A 6 28.07 -17.97 25.12
CA GLN A 6 26.67 -18.37 24.88
C GLN A 6 25.58 -17.74 25.78
N GLU A 7 25.62 -16.41 25.94
CA GLU A 7 24.38 -15.62 26.00
C GLU A 7 24.21 -14.83 24.70
N ARG A 8 23.80 -15.51 23.62
CA ARG A 8 23.28 -14.84 22.41
C ARG A 8 21.78 -14.55 22.64
N PRO A 9 21.30 -13.30 22.51
CA PRO A 9 19.96 -12.94 22.97
C PRO A 9 18.87 -13.58 22.12
N LEU A 10 18.07 -14.45 22.73
CA LEU A 10 16.83 -15.01 22.17
C LEU A 10 15.69 -13.96 22.08
N GLU A 11 15.87 -12.76 22.61
CA GLU A 11 14.80 -11.75 22.70
C GLU A 11 14.64 -10.84 21.45
N THR A 12 15.57 -10.85 20.50
CA THR A 12 15.53 -9.89 19.35
C THR A 12 14.96 -10.48 18.04
N GLU A 13 14.80 -11.80 17.93
CA GLU A 13 14.40 -12.49 16.70
C GLU A 13 12.87 -12.46 16.43
N ALA A 14 12.06 -12.69 17.47
CA ALA A 14 10.61 -12.78 17.36
C ALA A 14 9.92 -11.50 16.84
N PRO A 15 10.23 -10.28 17.35
CA PRO A 15 9.57 -9.06 16.89
C PRO A 15 9.91 -8.71 15.43
N ARG A 16 11.12 -9.06 14.96
CA ARG A 16 11.55 -8.79 13.58
C ARG A 16 10.79 -9.63 12.54
N LYS A 17 10.52 -10.91 12.82
CA LYS A 17 9.79 -11.80 11.91
C LYS A 17 8.33 -11.37 11.72
N VAL A 18 7.68 -10.91 12.81
CA VAL A 18 6.29 -10.44 12.77
C VAL A 18 6.11 -9.23 11.84
N VAL A 19 7.05 -8.28 11.87
CA VAL A 19 6.98 -7.09 11.00
C VAL A 19 7.12 -7.44 9.52
N VAL A 20 8.05 -8.33 9.18
CA VAL A 20 8.25 -8.75 7.79
C VAL A 20 7.01 -9.47 7.25
N TRP A 21 6.40 -10.33 8.07
CA TRP A 21 5.16 -11.02 7.73
C TRP A 21 3.98 -10.05 7.61
N LEU A 22 3.87 -9.06 8.49
CA LEU A 22 2.83 -8.05 8.45
C LEU A 22 2.93 -7.19 7.19
N ASP A 23 4.14 -6.73 6.83
CA ASP A 23 4.36 -5.94 5.62
C ASP A 23 4.01 -6.72 4.34
N GLU A 24 4.27 -8.02 4.33
CA GLU A 24 3.93 -8.90 3.20
C GLU A 24 2.42 -9.18 3.12
N ALA A 25 1.78 -9.47 4.25
CA ALA A 25 0.34 -9.66 4.34
C ALA A 25 -0.42 -8.39 3.93
N VAL A 26 0.00 -7.22 4.41
CA VAL A 26 -0.62 -5.92 4.07
C VAL A 26 -0.50 -5.67 2.57
N LEU A 27 0.65 -5.92 1.94
CA LEU A 27 0.81 -5.79 0.49
C LEU A 27 -0.17 -6.70 -0.25
N ILE A 28 -0.19 -7.99 0.08
CA ILE A 28 -1.05 -8.97 -0.59
C ILE A 28 -2.52 -8.56 -0.46
N VAL A 29 -2.96 -8.18 0.74
CA VAL A 29 -4.34 -7.71 0.97
C VAL A 29 -4.63 -6.46 0.15
N MET A 30 -3.76 -5.45 0.16
CA MET A 30 -3.96 -4.23 -0.63
C MET A 30 -4.02 -4.52 -2.13
N LEU A 31 -3.18 -5.44 -2.62
CA LEU A 31 -3.17 -5.81 -4.03
C LEU A 31 -4.45 -6.56 -4.42
N LEU A 32 -4.91 -7.50 -3.58
CA LEU A 32 -6.17 -8.21 -3.78
C LEU A 32 -7.37 -7.25 -3.78
N LEU A 33 -7.40 -6.30 -2.83
CA LEU A 33 -8.41 -5.24 -2.81
C LEU A 33 -8.32 -4.37 -4.08
N SER A 34 -7.12 -4.07 -4.57
CA SER A 34 -6.97 -3.27 -5.78
C SER A 34 -7.48 -4.00 -7.03
N VAL A 35 -7.18 -5.30 -7.15
CA VAL A 35 -7.70 -6.15 -8.23
C VAL A 35 -9.22 -6.32 -8.12
N GLY A 36 -9.75 -6.54 -6.91
CA GLY A 36 -11.19 -6.61 -6.66
C GLY A 36 -11.91 -5.34 -7.07
N GLY A 37 -11.32 -4.18 -6.79
CA GLY A 37 -11.86 -2.88 -7.24
C GLY A 37 -11.88 -2.74 -8.75
N ALA A 38 -10.86 -3.23 -9.46
CA ALA A 38 -10.84 -3.22 -10.92
C ALA A 38 -11.94 -4.13 -11.51
N VAL A 39 -12.18 -5.31 -10.91
CA VAL A 39 -13.28 -6.20 -11.29
C VAL A 39 -14.63 -5.51 -11.08
N ILE A 40 -14.86 -4.88 -9.92
CA ILE A 40 -16.09 -4.12 -9.64
C ILE A 40 -16.27 -2.99 -10.65
N THR A 41 -15.18 -2.29 -11.00
CA THR A 41 -15.18 -1.20 -11.99
C THR A 41 -15.60 -1.67 -13.38
N ASP A 42 -15.20 -2.87 -13.79
CA ASP A 42 -15.56 -3.46 -15.08
C ASP A 42 -17.06 -3.85 -15.16
N PHE A 43 -17.62 -4.38 -14.07
CA PHE A 43 -19.03 -4.81 -14.03
C PHE A 43 -20.02 -3.67 -13.75
N SER A 44 -19.67 -2.75 -12.85
CA SER A 44 -20.57 -1.68 -12.37
C SER A 44 -19.77 -0.44 -11.97
N PRO A 45 -19.65 0.55 -12.87
CA PRO A 45 -19.00 1.83 -12.58
C PRO A 45 -19.67 2.58 -11.41
N GLN A 46 -20.98 2.41 -11.22
CA GLN A 46 -21.72 2.96 -10.09
C GLN A 46 -21.28 2.39 -8.75
N ASP A 47 -21.09 1.07 -8.68
CA ASP A 47 -20.64 0.42 -7.45
C ASP A 47 -19.16 0.69 -7.18
N ALA A 48 -18.35 0.87 -8.24
CA ALA A 48 -16.94 1.23 -8.13
C ALA A 48 -16.72 2.54 -7.39
N TYR A 49 -17.58 3.53 -7.61
CA TYR A 49 -17.53 4.79 -6.88
C TYR A 49 -17.58 4.60 -5.36
N LEU A 50 -18.56 3.84 -4.86
CA LEU A 50 -18.69 3.55 -3.43
C LEU A 50 -17.53 2.66 -2.95
N TYR A 51 -17.09 1.71 -3.76
CA TYR A 51 -15.96 0.85 -3.45
C TYR A 51 -14.70 1.67 -3.17
N TRP A 52 -14.28 2.53 -4.10
CA TRP A 52 -13.05 3.31 -3.96
C TRP A 52 -13.11 4.31 -2.81
N LEU A 53 -14.31 4.85 -2.51
CA LEU A 53 -14.53 5.67 -1.33
C LEU A 53 -14.20 4.93 -0.03
N THR A 54 -14.63 3.67 0.11
CA THR A 54 -14.33 2.85 1.30
C THR A 54 -12.86 2.42 1.38
N MET A 55 -12.17 2.31 0.25
CA MET A 55 -10.77 1.88 0.22
C MET A 55 -9.81 2.92 0.79
N ILE A 56 -10.11 4.22 0.68
CA ILE A 56 -9.24 5.28 1.19
C ILE A 56 -9.00 5.20 2.72
N PRO A 57 -10.05 5.17 3.58
CA PRO A 57 -9.83 5.02 5.02
C PRO A 57 -9.24 3.63 5.36
N LEU A 58 -9.56 2.59 4.61
CA LEU A 58 -9.03 1.24 4.82
C LEU A 58 -7.52 1.17 4.57
N PHE A 59 -7.06 1.75 3.46
CA PHE A 59 -5.64 1.84 3.12
C PHE A 59 -4.91 2.75 4.11
N GLY A 60 -5.53 3.84 4.54
CA GLY A 60 -4.98 4.71 5.57
C GLY A 60 -4.79 4.01 6.92
N LEU A 61 -5.76 3.20 7.33
CA LEU A 61 -5.65 2.42 8.55
C LEU A 61 -4.54 1.36 8.43
N ALA A 62 -4.48 0.63 7.31
CA ALA A 62 -3.45 -0.37 7.05
C ALA A 62 -2.05 0.26 7.11
N ALA A 63 -1.88 1.44 6.50
CA ALA A 63 -0.66 2.20 6.53
C ALA A 63 -0.25 2.66 7.94
N ILE A 64 -1.20 3.17 8.74
CA ILE A 64 -0.96 3.55 10.14
C ILE A 64 -0.51 2.33 10.97
N VAL A 65 -1.21 1.19 10.82
CA VAL A 65 -0.89 -0.05 11.54
C VAL A 65 0.49 -0.58 11.14
N ALA A 66 0.80 -0.60 9.85
CA ALA A 66 2.12 -1.03 9.35
C ALA A 66 3.24 -0.11 9.87
N GLY A 67 3.07 1.21 9.76
CA GLY A 67 4.04 2.18 10.27
C GLY A 67 4.25 2.07 11.78
N TRP A 68 3.18 1.85 12.55
CA TRP A 68 3.27 1.67 13.99
C TRP A 68 3.97 0.36 14.38
N ALA A 69 3.66 -0.75 13.71
CA ALA A 69 4.30 -2.04 13.93
C ALA A 69 5.80 -1.98 13.63
N GLN A 70 6.20 -1.34 12.53
CA GLN A 70 7.62 -1.14 12.20
C GLN A 70 8.35 -0.29 13.25
N ALA A 71 7.72 0.80 13.71
CA ALA A 71 8.31 1.69 14.70
C ALA A 71 8.49 1.03 16.07
N ARG A 72 7.55 0.16 16.47
CA ARG A 72 7.64 -0.61 17.72
C ARG A 72 8.83 -1.59 17.73
N VAL A 73 9.23 -2.10 16.57
CA VAL A 73 10.30 -3.10 16.46
C VAL A 73 11.67 -2.47 16.23
N LYS A 74 11.74 -1.36 15.49
CA LYS A 74 13.01 -0.68 15.19
C LYS A 74 13.34 0.44 16.19
N GLY A 75 12.42 0.78 17.10
CA GLY A 75 12.51 1.94 17.99
C GLY A 75 12.26 3.27 17.27
N GLU A 76 12.68 3.36 16.01
CA GLU A 76 12.56 4.50 15.12
C GLU A 76 12.29 4.02 13.69
N VAL A 77 11.54 4.80 12.90
CA VAL A 77 11.41 4.59 11.45
C VAL A 77 12.07 5.77 10.77
N HIS A 78 13.18 5.52 10.05
CA HIS A 78 13.95 6.56 9.35
C HIS A 78 14.34 7.78 10.25
N GLY A 79 14.61 7.56 11.55
CA GLY A 79 15.02 8.61 12.48
C GLY A 79 13.89 9.49 13.03
N TYR A 80 12.62 9.15 12.78
CA TYR A 80 11.49 9.86 13.35
C TYR A 80 10.94 9.18 14.62
N PRO A 81 10.65 9.94 15.69
CA PRO A 81 9.95 9.41 16.85
C PRO A 81 8.51 9.02 16.49
N ILE A 82 7.97 7.98 17.14
CA ILE A 82 6.66 7.39 16.86
C ILE A 82 5.54 8.44 16.80
N GLY A 83 5.55 9.40 17.73
CA GLY A 83 4.54 10.47 17.78
C GLY A 83 4.59 11.43 16.59
N ALA A 84 5.77 11.67 16.01
CA ALA A 84 5.90 12.48 14.79
C ALA A 84 5.42 11.70 13.57
N LEU A 85 5.74 10.40 13.49
CA LEU A 85 5.30 9.53 12.41
C LEU A 85 3.77 9.47 12.34
N LEU A 86 3.09 9.24 13.47
CA LEU A 86 1.63 9.21 13.53
C LEU A 86 0.98 10.54 13.10
N LYS A 87 1.56 11.68 13.48
CA LYS A 87 1.07 13.00 13.04
C LYS A 87 1.20 13.18 11.53
N ILE A 88 2.35 12.84 10.96
CA ILE A 88 2.59 12.92 9.51
C ILE A 88 1.63 11.98 8.77
N GLN A 89 1.42 10.77 9.30
CA GLN A 89 0.51 9.78 8.73
C GLN A 89 -0.94 10.26 8.76
N ALA A 90 -1.39 10.79 9.90
CA ALA A 90 -2.72 11.35 10.05
C ALA A 90 -2.95 12.56 9.13
N LEU A 91 -1.97 13.46 9.00
CA LEU A 91 -2.04 14.60 8.07
C LEU A 91 -2.07 14.14 6.61
N HIS A 92 -1.29 13.13 6.26
CA HIS A 92 -1.21 12.60 4.89
C HIS A 92 -2.55 11.97 4.47
N TRP A 93 -3.06 11.03 5.27
CA TRP A 93 -4.32 10.35 4.99
C TRP A 93 -5.54 11.25 5.20
N GLY A 94 -5.47 12.17 6.17
CA GLY A 94 -6.47 13.23 6.35
C GLY A 94 -6.53 14.16 5.13
N GLY A 95 -5.37 14.54 4.59
CA GLY A 95 -5.27 15.30 3.34
C GLY A 95 -5.91 14.56 2.16
N ALA A 96 -5.58 13.28 1.98
CA ALA A 96 -6.18 12.44 0.93
C ALA A 96 -7.71 12.34 1.08
N LEU A 97 -8.20 12.14 2.31
CA LEU A 97 -9.64 12.10 2.60
C LEU A 97 -10.32 13.44 2.29
N CYS A 98 -9.71 14.56 2.69
CA CYS A 98 -10.19 15.90 2.34
C CYS A 98 -10.27 16.12 0.83
N THR A 99 -9.26 15.68 0.07
CA THR A 99 -9.28 15.77 -1.40
C THR A 99 -10.41 14.94 -2.00
N VAL A 100 -10.66 13.73 -1.47
CA VAL A 100 -11.75 12.87 -1.94
C VAL A 100 -13.13 13.45 -1.61
N ILE A 101 -13.29 14.09 -0.45
CA ILE A 101 -14.50 14.86 -0.15
C ILE A 101 -14.69 15.97 -1.20
N GLY A 102 -13.62 16.62 -1.65
CA GLY A 102 -13.65 17.55 -2.77
C GLY A 102 -14.18 16.92 -4.07
N VAL A 103 -13.72 15.70 -4.40
CA VAL A 103 -14.23 14.93 -5.55
C VAL A 103 -15.73 14.64 -5.39
N PHE A 104 -16.19 14.29 -4.19
CA PHE A 104 -17.61 14.09 -3.89
C PHE A 104 -18.43 15.35 -4.17
N VAL A 105 -17.95 16.50 -3.71
CA VAL A 105 -18.61 17.79 -3.95
C VAL A 105 -18.68 18.09 -5.45
N LEU A 106 -17.60 17.84 -6.20
CA LEU A 106 -17.58 18.03 -7.66
C LEU A 106 -18.52 17.07 -8.39
N HIS A 107 -18.60 15.83 -7.95
CA HIS A 107 -19.55 14.85 -8.48
C HIS A 107 -21.01 15.26 -8.21
N PHE A 108 -21.33 15.66 -6.97
CA PHE A 108 -22.66 16.13 -6.59
C PHE A 108 -23.05 17.40 -7.34
N ALA A 109 -22.09 18.29 -7.61
CA ALA A 109 -22.26 19.47 -8.46
C ALA A 109 -22.37 19.15 -9.96
N ARG A 110 -22.35 17.86 -10.35
CA ARG A 110 -22.39 17.35 -11.74
C ARG A 110 -21.23 17.85 -12.62
N VAL A 111 -20.12 18.25 -12.01
CA VAL A 111 -18.87 18.60 -12.72
C VAL A 111 -18.15 17.32 -13.17
N LEU A 112 -18.19 16.28 -12.33
CA LEU A 112 -17.64 14.96 -12.64
C LEU A 112 -18.78 13.94 -12.72
N ASN A 113 -18.77 13.11 -13.76
CA ASN A 113 -19.61 11.91 -13.78
C ASN A 113 -19.04 10.84 -12.82
N GLU A 114 -19.79 9.77 -12.58
CA GLU A 114 -19.45 8.73 -11.60
C GLU A 114 -18.12 8.05 -11.93
N GLU A 115 -17.90 7.76 -13.21
CA GLU A 115 -16.69 7.11 -13.72
C GLU A 115 -15.45 8.00 -13.52
N ALA A 116 -15.51 9.27 -13.93
CA ALA A 116 -14.42 10.23 -13.74
C ALA A 116 -14.14 10.45 -12.25
N ALA A 117 -15.17 10.52 -11.41
CA ALA A 117 -15.00 10.63 -9.96
C ALA A 117 -14.29 9.40 -9.39
N ALA A 118 -14.68 8.18 -9.80
CA ALA A 118 -14.04 6.94 -9.40
C ALA A 118 -12.55 6.89 -9.82
N LEU A 119 -12.23 7.28 -11.05
CA LEU A 119 -10.86 7.33 -11.56
C LEU A 119 -10.00 8.37 -10.81
N VAL A 120 -10.55 9.55 -10.53
CA VAL A 120 -9.84 10.58 -9.75
C VAL A 120 -9.59 10.10 -8.33
N MET A 121 -10.57 9.44 -7.69
CA MET A 121 -10.38 8.83 -6.37
C MET A 121 -9.30 7.73 -6.40
N LEU A 122 -9.28 6.90 -7.44
CA LEU A 122 -8.26 5.87 -7.63
C LEU A 122 -6.85 6.47 -7.79
N LEU A 123 -6.72 7.58 -8.53
CA LEU A 123 -5.47 8.32 -8.67
C LEU A 123 -5.01 8.95 -7.35
N ILE A 124 -5.93 9.55 -6.58
CA ILE A 124 -5.63 10.11 -5.26
C ILE A 124 -5.16 8.99 -4.32
N LEU A 125 -5.87 7.86 -4.29
CA LEU A 125 -5.51 6.70 -3.48
C LEU A 125 -4.15 6.13 -3.88
N GLY A 126 -3.89 6.01 -5.19
CA GLY A 126 -2.60 5.58 -5.73
C GLY A 126 -1.46 6.51 -5.33
N LEU A 127 -1.64 7.83 -5.46
CA LEU A 127 -0.65 8.82 -5.05
C LEU A 127 -0.41 8.80 -3.54
N ALA A 128 -1.48 8.76 -2.73
CA ALA A 128 -1.38 8.70 -1.28
C ALA A 128 -0.61 7.44 -0.84
N THR A 129 -0.93 6.28 -1.40
CA THR A 129 -0.24 5.01 -1.13
C THR A 129 1.22 5.04 -1.59
N PHE A 130 1.49 5.67 -2.75
CA PHE A 130 2.83 5.81 -3.28
C PHE A 130 3.74 6.61 -2.35
N LEU A 131 3.28 7.81 -1.97
CA LEU A 131 3.99 8.74 -1.09
C LEU A 131 4.17 8.19 0.32
N ASP A 132 3.27 7.31 0.73
CA ASP A 132 3.37 6.62 2.00
C ASP A 132 4.45 5.53 1.98
N GLY A 133 4.56 4.80 0.89
CA GLY A 133 5.62 3.82 0.69
C GLY A 133 7.04 4.40 0.66
N ILE A 134 7.20 5.70 0.34
CA ILE A 134 8.50 6.37 0.46
C ILE A 134 8.99 6.35 1.92
N ARG A 135 8.08 6.35 2.89
CA ARG A 135 8.38 6.37 4.33
C ARG A 135 8.42 4.98 4.95
N ILE A 136 7.42 4.15 4.61
CA ILE A 136 7.19 2.84 5.25
C ILE A 136 7.91 1.71 4.52
N GLY A 137 8.02 1.78 3.19
CA GLY A 137 8.71 0.78 2.40
C GLY A 137 8.26 0.74 0.94
N TRP A 138 9.21 0.37 0.07
CA TRP A 138 9.03 0.33 -1.38
C TRP A 138 7.83 -0.48 -1.87
N ARG A 139 7.36 -1.45 -1.07
CA ARG A 139 6.19 -2.29 -1.31
C ARG A 139 4.91 -1.46 -1.45
N PHE A 140 4.67 -0.53 -0.52
CA PHE A 140 3.55 0.42 -0.60
C PHE A 140 3.70 1.34 -1.80
N SER A 141 4.93 1.77 -2.12
CA SER A 141 5.17 2.59 -3.31
C SER A 141 4.80 1.84 -4.59
N LEU A 142 5.15 0.55 -4.67
CA LEU A 142 4.76 -0.29 -5.80
C LEU A 142 3.24 -0.40 -5.91
N THR A 143 2.52 -0.62 -4.81
CA THR A 143 1.04 -0.64 -4.80
C THR A 143 0.44 0.69 -5.27
N GLY A 144 1.02 1.82 -4.87
CA GLY A 144 0.57 3.13 -5.34
C GLY A 144 0.76 3.30 -6.85
N VAL A 145 1.89 2.86 -7.39
CA VAL A 145 2.13 2.83 -8.85
C VAL A 145 1.13 1.92 -9.56
N PHE A 146 0.85 0.73 -8.99
CA PHE A 146 -0.15 -0.19 -9.54
C PHE A 146 -1.52 0.49 -9.68
N LEU A 147 -2.00 1.15 -8.63
CA LEU A 147 -3.27 1.86 -8.63
C LEU A 147 -3.31 2.98 -9.67
N GLY A 148 -2.25 3.78 -9.74
CA GLY A 148 -2.16 4.88 -10.70
C GLY A 148 -2.14 4.41 -12.15
N VAL A 149 -1.37 3.36 -12.46
CA VAL A 149 -1.34 2.76 -13.80
C VAL A 149 -2.69 2.10 -14.12
N SER A 150 -3.32 1.44 -13.15
CA SER A 150 -4.64 0.84 -13.33
C SER A 150 -5.69 1.90 -13.70
N ALA A 151 -5.69 3.06 -13.03
CA ALA A 151 -6.58 4.17 -13.39
C ALA A 151 -6.37 4.65 -14.83
N MET A 152 -5.12 4.77 -15.28
CA MET A 152 -4.80 5.15 -16.66
C MET A 152 -5.26 4.08 -17.66
N LEU A 153 -5.09 2.79 -17.34
CA LEU A 153 -5.53 1.70 -18.20
C LEU A 153 -7.06 1.66 -18.33
N ILE A 154 -7.79 1.82 -17.21
CA ILE A 154 -9.26 1.89 -17.21
C ILE A 154 -9.73 3.05 -18.11
N ALA A 155 -9.06 4.21 -18.04
CA ALA A 155 -9.45 5.40 -18.80
C ALA A 155 -9.10 5.35 -20.30
N LEU A 156 -8.09 4.57 -20.69
CA LEU A 156 -7.49 4.64 -22.04
C LEU A 156 -7.73 3.40 -22.88
N VAL A 157 -8.09 2.26 -22.27
CA VAL A 157 -8.10 0.96 -22.95
C VAL A 157 -9.39 0.20 -22.64
N GLU A 158 -10.06 -0.27 -23.68
CA GLU A 158 -11.16 -1.23 -23.57
C GLU A 158 -10.83 -2.47 -24.42
N PRO A 159 -10.82 -3.70 -23.85
CA PRO A 159 -11.01 -4.06 -22.44
C PRO A 159 -9.74 -3.89 -21.58
N PHE A 160 -9.83 -3.21 -20.43
CA PHE A 160 -8.69 -2.99 -19.52
C PHE A 160 -8.40 -4.17 -18.58
N LEU A 161 -9.42 -4.97 -18.23
CA LEU A 161 -9.34 -5.94 -17.13
C LEU A 161 -8.17 -6.96 -17.27
N PRO A 162 -7.92 -7.57 -18.46
CA PRO A 162 -6.79 -8.47 -18.64
C PRO A 162 -5.42 -7.79 -18.42
N LEU A 163 -5.30 -6.50 -18.77
CA LEU A 163 -4.07 -5.74 -18.57
C LEU A 163 -3.83 -5.45 -17.08
N VAL A 164 -4.88 -5.08 -16.34
CA VAL A 164 -4.78 -4.86 -14.90
C VAL A 164 -4.41 -6.14 -14.16
N VAL A 165 -5.04 -7.28 -14.52
CA VAL A 165 -4.70 -8.59 -13.94
C VAL A 165 -3.26 -8.99 -14.30
N GLY A 166 -2.85 -8.82 -15.57
CA GLY A 166 -1.48 -9.08 -16.00
C GLY A 166 -0.46 -8.23 -15.24
N LEU A 167 -0.75 -6.94 -15.04
CA LEU A 167 0.07 -6.02 -14.25
C LEU A 167 0.18 -6.47 -12.78
N ALA A 168 -0.93 -6.91 -12.17
CA ALA A 168 -0.92 -7.41 -10.80
C ALA A 168 -0.02 -8.66 -10.67
N VAL A 169 -0.13 -9.61 -11.60
CA VAL A 169 0.71 -10.81 -11.63
C VAL A 169 2.19 -10.43 -11.78
N LEU A 170 2.52 -9.50 -12.68
CA LEU A 170 3.89 -9.02 -12.85
C LEU A 170 4.46 -8.43 -11.55
N PHE A 171 3.64 -7.68 -10.79
CA PHE A 171 4.07 -7.09 -9.53
C PHE A 171 4.30 -8.14 -8.44
N ILE A 172 3.43 -9.16 -8.36
CA ILE A 172 3.62 -10.31 -7.45
C ILE A 172 4.90 -11.08 -7.79
N ILE A 173 5.16 -11.33 -9.08
CA ILE A 173 6.40 -12.01 -9.50
C ILE A 173 7.61 -11.15 -9.13
N TYR A 174 7.56 -9.84 -9.40
CA TYR A 174 8.63 -8.91 -9.05
C TYR A 174 8.94 -8.91 -7.54
N THR A 175 7.92 -8.90 -6.69
CA THR A 175 8.10 -8.94 -5.23
C THR A 175 8.72 -10.26 -4.75
N ILE A 176 8.26 -11.40 -5.28
CA ILE A 176 8.82 -12.72 -4.95
C ILE A 176 10.27 -12.84 -5.40
N VAL A 177 10.57 -12.43 -6.64
CA VAL A 177 11.94 -12.50 -7.19
C VAL A 177 12.89 -11.62 -6.40
N ARG A 178 12.47 -10.40 -6.03
CA ARG A 178 13.29 -9.50 -5.23
C ARG A 178 13.53 -10.05 -3.81
N GLY A 179 12.49 -10.58 -3.16
CA GLY A 179 12.62 -11.23 -1.86
C GLY A 179 13.59 -12.43 -1.87
N ARG A 180 13.54 -13.25 -2.93
CA ARG A 180 14.49 -14.35 -3.13
C ARG A 180 15.95 -13.88 -3.32
N ARG A 181 16.17 -12.79 -4.04
CA ARG A 181 17.51 -12.22 -4.26
C ARG A 181 18.12 -11.69 -2.96
N GLU A 182 17.30 -11.12 -2.09
CA GLU A 182 17.73 -10.64 -0.77
C GLU A 182 18.13 -11.80 0.14
N ALA A 183 17.40 -12.93 0.10
CA ALA A 183 17.75 -14.14 0.85
C ALA A 183 19.06 -14.81 0.37
N CYS A 184 19.28 -14.90 -0.95
CA CYS A 184 20.48 -15.52 -1.51
C CYS A 184 21.76 -14.69 -1.24
N ARG A 185 21.63 -13.36 -1.20
CA ARG A 185 22.76 -12.47 -0.86
C ARG A 185 23.23 -12.64 0.58
N LEU A 186 22.34 -12.97 1.52
CA LEU A 186 22.70 -13.17 2.92
C LEU A 186 23.41 -14.51 3.14
N SER A 187 23.16 -15.53 2.32
CA SER A 187 23.87 -16.82 2.40
C SER A 187 25.27 -16.79 1.78
N GLU A 188 25.58 -15.84 0.88
CA GLU A 188 26.94 -15.69 0.32
C GLU A 188 27.92 -14.98 1.27
N HIS A 189 27.41 -14.25 2.26
CA HIS A 189 28.21 -13.45 3.20
C HIS A 189 28.25 -14.03 4.63
N ALA A 190 27.59 -15.17 4.87
CA ALA A 190 27.59 -15.91 6.13
C ALA A 190 28.57 -17.09 6.03
#